data_AF-A0A4U9D7L8-F1
#
_entry.id   AF-A0A4U9D7L8-F1
#
_cell.length_a   1.000
_cell.length_b   1.000
_cell.length_c   1.000
_cell.angle_alpha   90.00
_cell.angle_beta   90.00
_cell.angle_gamma   90.00
#
_symmetry.space_group_name_H-M   'P 1'
#
loop_
_entity.id
_entity.type
_entity.pdbx_description
1 polymer ?
#
loop_
_entity_poly.entity_id
_entity_poly.type
_entity_poly.pdbx_seq_one_letter_code
_entity_poly.pdbx_strand_id
1 'polypeptide(L)' 'MSDVLVDMIIKTAHPGDHILVMSNGGFGGIHQKLLDKLASKAAAAE' A
#
# COMPACT_ATOMS: atom_id res chain seq x y z
N MET A 1 10.01 0.83 9.98
CA MET A 1 8.77 1.54 10.35
C MET A 1 7.82 1.66 9.16
N SER A 2 8.27 2.15 8.00
CA SER A 2 7.40 2.29 6.82
C SER A 2 6.87 0.95 6.28
N ASP A 3 7.70 -0.10 6.25
CA ASP A 3 7.26 -1.41 5.75
C ASP A 3 6.12 -2.02 6.58
N VAL A 4 6.14 -1.84 7.91
CA VAL A 4 5.08 -2.33 8.80
C VAL A 4 3.75 -1.64 8.52
N LEU A 5 3.77 -0.32 8.29
CA LEU A 5 2.55 0.42 7.93
C LEU A 5 1.99 -0.05 6.59
N VAL A 6 2.85 -0.20 5.58
CA VAL A 6 2.45 -0.72 4.27
C VAL A 6 1.79 -2.09 4.44
N ASP A 7 2.43 -3.02 5.16
CA ASP A 7 1.90 -4.37 5.34
C ASP A 7 0.53 -4.40 6.03
N MET A 8 0.31 -3.52 7.01
CA MET A 8 -1.00 -3.41 7.66
C MET A 8 -2.07 -2.92 6.68
N ILE A 9 -1.78 -1.88 5.89
CA ILE A 9 -2.71 -1.36 4.87
C ILE A 9 -3.05 -2.44 3.84
N ILE A 10 -2.04 -3.14 3.33
CA ILE A 10 -2.26 -4.20 2.32
C ILE A 10 -3.12 -5.33 2.88
N LYS A 11 -2.97 -5.70 4.16
CA LYS A 11 -3.82 -6.72 4.78
C LYS A 11 -5.28 -6.29 4.85
N THR A 12 -5.57 -5.03 5.13
CA THR A 12 -6.93 -4.52 5.32
C THR A 12 -7.61 -3.99 4.06
N ALA A 13 -6.86 -3.71 2.99
CA ALA A 13 -7.41 -3.15 1.76
C ALA A 13 -8.23 -4.18 0.96
N HIS A 14 -9.40 -3.78 0.46
CA HIS A 14 -10.29 -4.58 -0.37
C HIS A 14 -10.56 -3.90 -1.73
N PRO A 15 -11.02 -4.64 -2.75
CA PRO A 15 -11.48 -4.04 -4.00
C PRO A 15 -12.57 -3.00 -3.75
N GLY A 16 -12.42 -1.81 -4.34
CA GLY A 16 -13.33 -0.67 -4.14
C GLY A 16 -12.90 0.30 -3.05
N ASP A 17 -11.93 -0.04 -2.21
CA ASP A 17 -11.39 0.89 -1.22
C ASP A 17 -10.62 2.04 -1.90
N HIS A 18 -10.76 3.25 -1.34
CA HIS A 18 -9.96 4.42 -1.72
C HIS A 18 -8.99 4.77 -0.60
N ILE A 19 -7.70 4.75 -0.90
CA ILE A 19 -6.63 5.04 0.06
C ILE A 19 -5.99 6.38 -0.29
N LEU A 20 -6.16 7.38 0.58
CA LEU A 20 -5.50 8.69 0.45
C LEU A 20 -4.19 8.70 1.26
N VAL A 21 -3.07 8.95 0.57
CA VAL A 21 -1.76 9.13 1.22
C VAL A 21 -1.31 10.58 1.05
N MET A 22 -1.16 11.29 2.17
CA MET A 22 -0.62 12.65 2.20
C MET A 22 0.74 12.63 2.90
N SER A 23 1.82 12.57 2.11
CA SER A 23 3.19 12.54 2.62
C SER A 23 4.04 13.62 1.97
N ASN A 24 4.89 14.26 2.76
CA ASN A 24 5.88 15.23 2.28
C ASN A 24 7.20 14.58 1.82
N GLY A 25 7.23 13.24 1.62
CA GLY A 25 8.35 12.54 0.99
C GLY A 25 9.37 11.87 1.92
N GLY A 26 9.24 11.99 3.25
CA GLY A 26 10.20 11.44 4.22
C GLY A 26 10.03 9.95 4.60
N PHE A 27 9.13 9.21 3.95
CA PHE A 27 8.69 7.89 4.41
C PHE A 27 9.27 6.71 3.62
N GLY A 28 10.49 6.86 3.09
CA GLY A 28 11.23 5.77 2.44
C GLY A 28 10.52 5.16 1.23
N GLY A 29 9.92 6.01 0.39
CA GLY A 29 9.26 5.57 -0.85
C GLY A 29 7.89 4.90 -0.65
N ILE A 30 7.15 5.25 0.41
CA ILE A 30 5.88 4.60 0.76
C ILE A 30 4.86 4.52 -0.39
N HIS A 31 4.78 5.56 -1.24
CA HIS A 31 3.86 5.56 -2.38
C HIS A 31 4.14 4.39 -3.33
N GLN A 32 5.40 4.21 -3.73
CA GLN A 32 5.77 3.11 -4.63
C GLN A 32 5.57 1.76 -3.95
N LYS A 33 5.98 1.62 -2.69
CA LYS A 33 5.80 0.37 -1.93
C LYS A 33 4.34 -0.04 -1.80
N LEU A 34 3.42 0.91 -1.59
CA LEU A 34 1.98 0.64 -1.53
C LEU A 34 1.46 0.20 -2.90
N LEU A 35 1.81 0.91 -3.97
CA LEU A 35 1.38 0.57 -5.33
C LEU A 35 1.86 -0.82 -5.74
N ASP A 36 3.14 -1.14 -5.52
CA ASP A 36 3.71 -2.45 -5.88
C ASP A 36 3.02 -3.61 -5.15
N LYS A 37 2.76 -3.43 -3.84
CA LYS A 37 2.11 -4.48 -3.04
C LYS A 37 0.61 -4.58 -3.32
N LEU A 38 -0.09 -3.49 -3.61
CA LEU A 38 -1.50 -3.53 -4.03
C LEU A 38 -1.64 -4.24 -5.37
N ALA A 39 -0.77 -3.94 -6.33
CA ALA A 39 -0.73 -4.63 -7.62
C ALA A 39 -0.46 -6.13 -7.45
N SER A 40 0.53 -6.48 -6.62
CA SER A 40 0.83 -7.89 -6.31
C SER A 40 -0.34 -8.61 -5.62
N LYS A 41 -1.03 -7.95 -4.69
CA LYS A 41 -2.22 -8.51 -4.02
C LYS A 41 -3.37 -8.73 -4.99
N ALA A 42 -3.60 -7.78 -5.91
CA ALA A 42 -4.63 -7.90 -6.93
C ALA A 42 -4.36 -9.08 -7.87
N ALA A 43 -3.12 -9.23 -8.36
CA ALA A 43 -2.74 -10.34 -9.22
C ALA A 43 -2.84 -11.72 -8.55
N ALA A 44 -2.68 -11.80 -7.21
CA ALA A 44 -2.82 -13.05 -6.46
C ALA A 44 -4.28 -13.43 -6.14
N ALA A 45 -5.24 -12.53 -6.39
CA ALA A 45 -6.67 -12.76 -6.18
C ALA A 45 -7.41 -13.22 -7.45
N GLU A 46 -6.72 -13.20 -8.59
CA GLU A 46 -7.13 -13.88 -9.85
C GLU A 46 -6.69 -15.34 -9.86
#